data_AF-A0A7I8WVR4-F1
#
_entry.id   AF-A0A7I8WVR4-F1
#
_cell.length_a   1.000
_cell.length_b   1.000
_cell.length_c   1.000
_cell.angle_alpha   90.00
_cell.angle_beta   90.00
_cell.angle_gamma   90.00
#
_symmetry.space_group_name_H-M   'P 1'
#
loop_
_entity.id
_entity.type
_entity.pdbx_description
1 polymer ?
#
loop_
_entity_poly.entity_id
_entity_poly.type
_entity_poly.pdbx_seq_one_letter_code
_entity_poly.pdbx_strand_id
1 'polypeptide(L)'
;MTANSHTFLMADHGIQLFDDETMFTDKFEAFNPLLVYIPPDELRRNPTAKTQLEDNTKQIVTHYDTYTTFIDILKHGTMMTEDYNFTAEIPTALRKFDGSSLLRPLKQPRSCKDLSIDFEGCMYKYLQPVRGRNVEKLGWRLAEASVEKMNLVKNQTWAKSYCVDLIVWKEFIPYVEEYRPQFYQDPIYQVTFKTYPGGGLYMPFLQVDVTDNINFYRKFRLGVSKPNNNSPIYMADQEKCFPSTNSMSV
;
A
#
# COMPACT_ATOMS: atom_id res chain seq x y z
N MET A 1 20.99 19.78 16.26
CA MET A 1 19.80 20.44 15.69
C MET A 1 18.48 19.91 16.28
N THR A 2 18.46 19.30 17.49
CA THR A 2 17.24 18.63 18.01
C THR A 2 16.82 19.03 19.42
N ALA A 3 17.51 19.99 20.07
CA ALA A 3 17.40 20.20 21.52
C ALA A 3 15.95 20.23 22.03
N ASN A 4 15.07 20.94 21.33
CA ASN A 4 13.66 21.13 21.70
C ASN A 4 12.68 20.84 20.56
N SER A 5 13.08 20.03 19.57
CA SER A 5 12.24 19.77 18.38
C SER A 5 12.03 18.28 18.15
N HIS A 6 10.79 17.90 17.88
CA HIS A 6 10.47 16.61 17.30
C HIS A 6 10.80 16.62 15.80
N THR A 7 11.66 15.71 15.36
CA THR A 7 12.06 15.62 13.95
C THR A 7 11.56 14.31 13.36
N PHE A 8 10.83 14.40 12.25
CA PHE A 8 10.32 13.24 11.53
C PHE A 8 10.86 13.28 10.09
N LEU A 9 11.41 12.18 9.64
CA LEU A 9 11.67 11.90 8.23
C LEU A 9 10.82 10.70 7.87
N MET A 10 9.93 10.87 6.90
CA MET A 10 9.00 9.83 6.50
C MET A 10 8.89 9.77 4.98
N ALA A 11 8.72 8.56 4.47
CA ALA A 11 8.37 8.31 3.09
C ALA A 11 6.87 7.95 2.99
N ASP A 12 6.26 8.32 1.89
CA ASP A 12 4.90 7.91 1.52
C ASP A 12 4.88 6.48 0.97
N HIS A 13 5.98 6.04 0.35
CA HIS A 13 6.22 4.68 -0.10
C HIS A 13 7.64 4.20 0.27
N GLY A 14 7.90 2.91 0.14
CA GLY A 14 9.25 2.36 0.35
C GLY A 14 10.14 2.47 -0.88
N ILE A 15 11.34 1.89 -0.82
CA ILE A 15 12.31 1.98 -1.90
C ILE A 15 12.02 0.95 -2.99
N GLN A 16 12.05 1.39 -4.24
CA GLN A 16 12.07 0.53 -5.40
C GLN A 16 13.53 0.47 -5.89
N LEU A 17 14.15 -0.71 -5.77
CA LEU A 17 15.57 -0.90 -6.08
C LEU A 17 15.79 -1.39 -7.50
N PHE A 18 14.80 -2.08 -8.06
CA PHE A 18 14.86 -2.63 -9.40
C PHE A 18 13.68 -2.12 -10.23
N ASP A 19 13.88 -1.95 -11.53
CA ASP A 19 12.79 -1.65 -12.46
C ASP A 19 11.89 -2.90 -12.71
N ASP A 20 12.19 -4.03 -12.06
CA ASP A 20 11.44 -5.26 -12.15
C ASP A 20 10.44 -5.38 -11.00
N GLU A 21 9.27 -4.79 -11.19
CA GLU A 21 8.17 -4.83 -10.23
C GLU A 21 7.59 -6.24 -10.02
N THR A 22 8.06 -7.25 -10.76
CA THR A 22 7.65 -8.65 -10.57
C THR A 22 8.41 -9.32 -9.43
N MET A 23 9.58 -8.79 -9.06
CA MET A 23 10.41 -9.37 -8.00
C MET A 23 9.78 -9.16 -6.63
N PHE A 24 9.67 -10.25 -5.87
CA PHE A 24 9.16 -10.22 -4.49
C PHE A 24 9.85 -9.17 -3.62
N THR A 25 11.19 -9.07 -3.67
CA THR A 25 11.96 -8.13 -2.86
C THR A 25 11.65 -6.69 -3.21
N ASP A 26 11.49 -6.38 -4.50
CA ASP A 26 11.18 -5.04 -4.96
C ASP A 26 9.77 -4.62 -4.55
N LYS A 27 8.78 -5.52 -4.73
CA LYS A 27 7.42 -5.32 -4.21
C LYS A 27 7.43 -5.13 -2.69
N PHE A 28 8.09 -6.01 -1.95
CA PHE A 28 8.10 -5.97 -0.48
C PHE A 28 8.68 -4.65 0.04
N GLU A 29 9.82 -4.21 -0.50
CA GLU A 29 10.45 -2.95 -0.11
C GLU A 29 9.62 -1.74 -0.54
N ALA A 30 8.97 -1.74 -1.70
CA ALA A 30 8.10 -0.66 -2.14
C ALA A 30 6.90 -0.41 -1.20
N PHE A 31 6.41 -1.45 -0.51
CA PHE A 31 5.35 -1.35 0.50
C PHE A 31 5.86 -1.11 1.93
N ASN A 32 7.17 -0.91 2.12
CA ASN A 32 7.81 -0.65 3.41
C ASN A 32 8.33 0.80 3.51
N PRO A 33 7.46 1.79 3.78
CA PRO A 33 7.87 3.19 3.85
C PRO A 33 8.82 3.44 5.03
N LEU A 34 9.87 4.23 4.77
CA LEU A 34 10.79 4.67 5.81
C LEU A 34 10.08 5.59 6.81
N LEU A 35 10.30 5.36 8.10
CA LEU A 35 9.98 6.30 9.17
C LEU A 35 11.16 6.41 10.13
N VAL A 36 11.67 7.63 10.28
CA VAL A 36 12.66 8.00 11.29
C VAL A 36 12.06 9.10 12.16
N TYR A 37 12.03 8.86 13.46
CA TYR A 37 11.60 9.84 14.44
C TYR A 37 12.72 10.10 15.45
N ILE A 38 13.10 11.37 15.58
CA ILE A 38 14.07 11.84 16.57
C ILE A 38 13.32 12.73 17.57
N PRO A 39 13.08 12.26 18.81
CA PRO A 39 12.48 13.08 19.86
C PRO A 39 13.46 14.15 20.37
N PRO A 40 12.96 15.23 21.00
CA PRO A 40 13.79 16.26 21.62
C PRO A 40 14.65 15.69 22.75
N ASP A 41 15.70 16.41 23.12
CA ASP A 41 16.76 15.93 24.02
C ASP A 41 16.24 15.57 25.41
N GLU A 42 15.23 16.29 25.89
CA GLU A 42 14.56 15.99 27.15
C GLU A 42 13.81 14.65 27.10
N LEU A 43 13.06 14.39 26.01
CA LEU A 43 12.36 13.12 25.83
C LEU A 43 13.30 11.93 25.60
N ARG A 44 14.48 12.16 25.01
CA ARG A 44 15.52 11.12 24.88
C ARG A 44 16.04 10.64 26.23
N ARG A 45 15.94 11.47 27.27
CA ARG A 45 16.31 11.12 28.66
C ARG A 45 15.17 10.47 29.44
N ASN A 46 13.92 10.63 28.98
CA ASN A 46 12.78 9.98 29.61
C ASN A 46 12.84 8.45 29.41
N PRO A 47 12.96 7.65 30.49
CA PRO A 47 13.12 6.20 30.39
C PRO A 47 11.87 5.52 29.82
N THR A 48 10.68 6.02 30.17
CA THR A 48 9.43 5.42 29.67
C THR A 48 9.24 5.70 28.18
N ALA A 49 9.53 6.92 27.71
CA ALA A 49 9.46 7.25 26.29
C ALA A 49 10.44 6.40 25.48
N LYS A 50 11.68 6.23 25.98
CA LYS A 50 12.71 5.41 25.33
C LYS A 50 12.25 3.96 25.19
N THR A 51 11.79 3.34 26.27
CA THR A 51 11.28 1.97 26.23
C THR A 51 10.12 1.82 25.24
N GLN A 52 9.16 2.76 25.24
CA GLN A 52 8.04 2.68 24.29
C GLN A 52 8.49 2.81 22.85
N LEU A 53 9.41 3.73 22.55
CA LEU A 53 9.93 3.87 21.19
C LEU A 53 10.66 2.60 20.75
N GLU A 54 11.49 2.00 21.62
CA GLU A 54 12.19 0.74 21.34
C GLU A 54 11.22 -0.42 21.11
N ASP A 55 10.18 -0.55 21.93
CA ASP A 55 9.19 -1.62 21.78
C ASP A 55 8.28 -1.42 20.56
N ASN A 56 7.98 -0.17 20.21
CA ASN A 56 7.19 0.17 19.03
C ASN A 56 7.96 -0.10 17.73
N THR A 57 9.30 -0.06 17.72
CA THR A 57 10.10 -0.41 16.54
C THR A 57 9.97 -1.89 16.11
N LYS A 58 9.52 -2.76 17.03
CA LYS A 58 9.36 -4.20 16.79
C LYS A 58 7.95 -4.57 16.32
N GLN A 59 7.11 -3.57 16.03
CA GLN A 59 5.70 -3.74 15.70
C GLN A 59 5.38 -3.08 14.36
N ILE A 60 4.25 -3.47 13.76
CA ILE A 60 3.74 -2.82 12.55
C ILE A 60 3.35 -1.38 12.90
N VAL A 61 4.00 -0.40 12.29
CA VAL A 61 3.69 1.03 12.43
C VAL A 61 3.08 1.55 11.13
N THR A 62 2.11 2.45 11.23
CA THR A 62 1.38 3.03 10.10
C THR A 62 1.46 4.55 10.10
N HIS A 63 1.13 5.18 8.97
CA HIS A 63 0.94 6.63 8.90
C HIS A 63 -0.13 7.13 9.88
N TYR A 64 -1.13 6.31 10.23
CA TYR A 64 -2.11 6.66 11.26
C TYR A 64 -1.47 6.82 12.65
N ASP A 65 -0.48 5.99 12.99
CA ASP A 65 0.24 6.11 14.26
C ASP A 65 1.08 7.40 14.28
N THR A 66 1.71 7.73 13.16
CA THR A 66 2.44 9.01 13.01
C THR A 66 1.50 10.20 13.20
N TYR A 67 0.33 10.18 12.56
CA TYR A 67 -0.70 11.20 12.75
C TYR A 67 -1.15 11.30 14.22
N THR A 68 -1.48 10.19 14.87
CA THR A 68 -1.86 10.21 16.29
C THR A 68 -0.72 10.70 17.18
N THR A 69 0.54 10.43 16.83
CA THR A 69 1.72 10.96 17.54
C THR A 69 1.79 12.47 17.44
N PHE A 70 1.53 13.05 16.27
CA PHE A 70 1.47 14.50 16.11
C PHE A 70 0.36 15.12 16.98
N ILE A 71 -0.82 14.49 17.04
CA ILE A 71 -1.90 14.97 17.91
C ILE A 71 -1.50 14.88 19.39
N ASP A 72 -0.83 13.80 19.81
CA ASP A 72 -0.33 13.65 21.17
C ASP A 72 0.67 14.77 21.53
N ILE A 73 1.65 15.03 20.67
CA ILE A 73 2.62 16.13 20.83
C ILE A 73 1.90 17.48 20.88
N LEU A 74 0.95 17.75 19.97
CA LEU A 74 0.22 19.03 19.95
C LEU A 74 -0.62 19.26 21.20
N LYS A 75 -1.17 18.19 21.80
CA LYS A 75 -2.07 18.30 22.96
C LYS A 75 -1.34 18.22 24.29
N HIS A 76 -0.23 17.49 24.35
CA HIS A 76 0.44 17.16 25.61
C HIS A 76 1.93 17.51 25.62
N GLY A 77 2.51 17.98 24.51
CA GLY A 77 3.96 18.18 24.35
C GLY A 77 4.61 19.09 25.40
N THR A 78 3.90 20.10 25.90
CA THR A 78 4.41 20.98 26.96
C THR A 78 4.57 20.27 28.32
N MET A 79 3.92 19.12 28.51
CA MET A 79 4.02 18.30 29.71
C MET A 79 5.00 17.13 29.53
N MET A 80 5.46 16.87 28.30
CA MET A 80 6.31 15.74 27.94
C MET A 80 7.76 15.98 28.35
N THR A 81 8.01 15.97 29.65
CA THR A 81 9.34 16.16 30.26
C THR A 81 10.04 14.82 30.54
N GLU A 82 11.23 14.87 31.12
CA GLU A 82 12.02 13.69 31.53
C GLU A 82 11.25 12.75 32.49
N ASP A 83 10.37 13.29 33.32
CA ASP A 83 9.59 12.55 34.33
C ASP A 83 8.17 12.15 33.87
N TYR A 84 7.74 12.56 32.68
CA TYR A 84 6.40 12.26 32.19
C TYR A 84 6.20 10.74 32.01
N ASN A 85 5.12 10.19 32.57
CA ASN A 85 4.84 8.77 32.46
C ASN A 85 4.09 8.42 31.17
N PHE A 86 4.81 7.91 30.17
CA PHE A 86 4.24 7.47 28.89
C PHE A 86 3.54 6.09 28.93
N THR A 87 3.65 5.37 30.05
CA THR A 87 2.96 4.08 30.27
C THR A 87 1.55 4.24 30.84
N ALA A 88 1.21 5.47 31.27
CA ALA A 88 -0.10 5.78 31.82
C ALA A 88 -1.22 5.61 30.79
N GLU A 89 -2.47 5.57 31.27
CA GLU A 89 -3.66 5.37 30.45
C GLU A 89 -3.69 6.34 29.25
N ILE A 90 -4.04 5.81 28.07
CA ILE A 90 -4.08 6.59 26.84
C ILE A 90 -5.06 7.77 27.03
N PRO A 91 -4.62 9.03 26.79
CA PRO A 91 -5.48 10.19 26.90
C PRO A 91 -6.76 10.02 26.07
N THR A 92 -7.91 10.37 26.64
CA THR A 92 -9.23 10.21 25.99
C THR A 92 -9.28 10.86 24.60
N ALA A 93 -8.58 11.99 24.44
CA ALA A 93 -8.47 12.72 23.18
C ALA A 93 -7.86 11.89 22.02
N LEU A 94 -7.02 10.90 22.34
CA LEU A 94 -6.34 10.05 21.36
C LEU A 94 -7.11 8.77 21.02
N ARG A 95 -8.04 8.33 21.88
CA ARG A 95 -8.71 7.02 21.73
C ARG A 95 -9.53 6.91 20.44
N LYS A 96 -10.05 8.03 19.96
CA LYS A 96 -10.90 8.14 18.76
C LYS A 96 -10.17 7.94 17.42
N PHE A 97 -8.84 7.94 17.41
CA PHE A 97 -8.06 7.76 16.18
C PHE A 97 -7.73 6.28 15.97
N ASP A 98 -7.65 5.88 14.70
CA ASP A 98 -7.31 4.50 14.31
C ASP A 98 -5.88 4.15 14.72
N GLY A 99 -4.94 5.10 14.57
CA GLY A 99 -3.55 4.95 15.01
C GLY A 99 -3.33 5.20 16.50
N SER A 100 -2.15 4.82 16.97
CA SER A 100 -1.66 5.04 18.34
C SER A 100 -0.43 5.97 18.33
N SER A 101 -0.23 6.76 19.38
CA SER A 101 0.99 7.57 19.50
C SER A 101 2.21 6.68 19.68
N LEU A 102 3.28 6.92 18.91
CA LEU A 102 4.56 6.20 18.96
C LEU A 102 5.29 6.40 20.28
N LEU A 103 4.92 7.41 21.07
CA LEU A 103 5.46 7.66 22.39
C LEU A 103 4.80 6.80 23.49
N ARG A 104 3.78 6.00 23.16
CA ARG A 104 2.95 5.24 24.09
C ARG A 104 2.83 3.78 23.65
N PRO A 105 2.30 2.86 24.49
CA PRO A 105 1.99 1.51 24.03
C PRO A 105 1.03 1.55 22.83
N LEU A 106 1.38 0.85 21.75
CA LEU A 106 0.49 0.72 20.60
C LEU A 106 -0.71 -0.19 20.94
N LYS A 107 -1.90 0.20 20.48
CA LYS A 107 -3.12 -0.62 20.59
C LYS A 107 -2.89 -2.00 19.98
N GLN A 108 -3.34 -3.04 20.68
CA GLN A 108 -3.26 -4.44 20.27
C GLN A 108 -4.66 -5.02 20.03
N PRO A 109 -4.80 -6.10 19.22
CA PRO A 109 -3.78 -6.71 18.36
C PRO A 109 -3.38 -5.81 17.18
N ARG A 110 -2.23 -6.11 16.54
CA ARG A 110 -1.74 -5.39 15.35
C ARG A 110 -1.61 -6.32 14.16
N SER A 111 -2.67 -6.37 13.35
CA SER A 111 -2.66 -6.95 12.02
C SER A 111 -3.13 -5.91 10.99
N CYS A 112 -2.96 -6.18 9.70
CA CYS A 112 -3.50 -5.30 8.65
C CYS A 112 -5.00 -5.02 8.85
N LYS A 113 -5.75 -6.03 9.32
CA LYS A 113 -7.18 -5.89 9.63
C LYS A 113 -7.41 -4.91 10.80
N ASP A 114 -6.67 -5.08 11.89
CA ASP A 114 -6.88 -4.28 13.10
C ASP A 114 -6.44 -2.82 12.92
N LEU A 115 -5.55 -2.57 11.96
CA LEU A 115 -5.01 -1.25 11.63
C LEU A 115 -5.69 -0.59 10.42
N SER A 116 -6.80 -1.15 9.94
CA SER A 116 -7.51 -0.65 8.75
C SER A 116 -6.61 -0.51 7.51
N ILE A 117 -5.54 -1.31 7.42
CA ILE A 117 -4.69 -1.41 6.24
C ILE A 117 -5.42 -2.32 5.25
N ASP A 118 -5.63 -1.84 4.03
CA ASP A 118 -6.22 -2.63 2.97
C ASP A 118 -5.29 -3.77 2.54
N PHE A 119 -5.84 -4.78 1.86
CA PHE A 119 -5.03 -5.89 1.38
C PHE A 119 -3.94 -5.41 0.39
N GLU A 120 -4.21 -4.35 -0.37
CA GLU A 120 -3.25 -3.73 -1.28
C GLU A 120 -2.03 -3.13 -0.56
N GLY A 121 -2.20 -2.53 0.62
CA GLY A 121 -1.08 -2.02 1.44
C GLY A 121 -0.49 -3.04 2.41
N CYS A 122 -1.11 -4.23 2.55
CA CYS A 122 -0.68 -5.20 3.54
C CYS A 122 0.57 -5.99 3.10
N MET A 123 1.73 -5.68 3.67
CA MET A 123 2.99 -6.37 3.39
C MET A 123 2.95 -7.89 3.64
N TYR A 124 2.14 -8.34 4.60
CA TYR A 124 2.05 -9.76 4.98
C TYR A 124 1.63 -10.68 3.82
N LYS A 125 0.95 -10.16 2.80
CA LYS A 125 0.56 -10.95 1.61
C LYS A 125 1.77 -11.53 0.88
N TYR A 126 2.90 -10.82 0.87
CA TYR A 126 4.11 -11.27 0.19
C TYR A 126 4.75 -12.45 0.93
N LEU A 127 4.52 -12.58 2.24
CA LEU A 127 5.06 -13.67 3.06
C LEU A 127 4.24 -14.97 2.95
N GLN A 128 3.18 -15.00 2.12
CA GLN A 128 2.34 -16.18 1.92
C GLN A 128 2.85 -17.05 0.77
N PRO A 129 2.78 -18.39 0.88
CA PRO A 129 3.16 -19.28 -0.21
C PRO A 129 2.19 -19.14 -1.40
N VAL A 130 2.72 -18.69 -2.54
CA VAL A 130 1.97 -18.61 -3.80
C VAL A 130 1.76 -20.01 -4.35
N ARG A 131 0.50 -20.48 -4.43
CA ARG A 131 0.17 -21.73 -5.12
C ARG A 131 0.00 -21.47 -6.62
N GLY A 132 1.06 -21.71 -7.38
CA GLY A 132 0.99 -21.75 -8.85
C GLY A 132 0.18 -22.97 -9.33
N ARG A 133 -1.14 -22.82 -9.49
CA ARG A 133 -1.98 -23.85 -10.13
C ARG A 133 -2.13 -23.56 -11.62
N ASN A 134 -1.34 -24.21 -12.49
CA ASN A 134 -1.57 -24.30 -13.95
C ASN A 134 -2.47 -23.17 -14.51
N VAL A 135 -1.98 -21.94 -14.37
CA VAL A 135 -2.83 -20.74 -14.22
C VAL A 135 -3.04 -20.02 -15.53
N GLU A 136 -2.52 -20.51 -16.65
CA GLU A 136 -2.52 -19.78 -17.93
C GLU A 136 -3.94 -19.37 -18.34
N LYS A 137 -4.90 -20.30 -18.34
CA LYS A 137 -6.31 -20.00 -18.67
C LYS A 137 -6.94 -18.98 -17.70
N LEU A 138 -6.65 -19.10 -16.40
CA LEU A 138 -7.16 -18.17 -15.40
C LEU A 138 -6.50 -16.79 -15.55
N GLY A 139 -5.19 -16.75 -15.84
CA GLY A 139 -4.43 -15.53 -16.08
C GLY A 139 -4.95 -14.75 -17.28
N TRP A 140 -5.16 -15.42 -18.41
CA TRP A 140 -5.80 -14.81 -19.58
C TRP A 140 -7.17 -14.26 -19.24
N ARG A 141 -8.03 -15.05 -18.59
CA ARG A 141 -9.39 -14.62 -18.23
C ARG A 141 -9.40 -13.42 -17.27
N LEU A 142 -8.53 -13.39 -16.26
CA LEU A 142 -8.42 -12.27 -15.33
C LEU A 142 -7.82 -11.02 -16.00
N ALA A 143 -6.86 -11.19 -16.91
CA ALA A 143 -6.27 -10.10 -17.68
C ALA A 143 -7.29 -9.48 -18.64
N GLU A 144 -8.06 -10.32 -19.37
CA GLU A 144 -9.13 -9.88 -20.27
C GLU A 144 -10.21 -9.11 -19.51
N ALA A 145 -10.70 -9.65 -18.40
CA ALA A 145 -11.68 -8.95 -17.54
C ALA A 145 -11.14 -7.59 -17.06
N SER A 146 -9.85 -7.53 -16.69
CA SER A 146 -9.21 -6.28 -16.28
C SER A 146 -9.16 -5.25 -17.41
N VAL A 147 -8.80 -5.66 -18.63
CA VAL A 147 -8.78 -4.78 -19.80
C VAL A 147 -10.17 -4.33 -20.21
N GLU A 148 -11.17 -5.20 -20.15
CA GLU A 148 -12.58 -4.82 -20.38
C GLU A 148 -13.02 -3.74 -19.40
N LYS A 149 -12.67 -3.89 -18.12
CA LYS A 149 -12.95 -2.88 -17.10
C LYS A 149 -12.21 -1.57 -17.37
N MET A 150 -10.94 -1.60 -17.77
CA MET A 150 -10.17 -0.41 -18.17
C MET A 150 -10.87 0.34 -19.30
N ASN A 151 -11.23 -0.36 -20.37
CA ASN A 151 -11.88 0.23 -21.53
C ASN A 151 -13.27 0.79 -21.18
N LEU A 152 -14.03 0.11 -20.31
CA LEU A 152 -15.31 0.60 -19.81
C LEU A 152 -15.13 1.93 -19.05
N VAL A 153 -14.21 1.99 -18.09
CA VAL A 153 -13.94 3.20 -17.30
C VAL A 153 -13.45 4.34 -18.19
N LYS A 154 -12.54 4.04 -19.12
CA LYS A 154 -12.08 5.00 -20.14
C LYS A 154 -13.25 5.58 -20.92
N ASN A 155 -14.17 4.75 -21.39
CA ASN A 155 -15.33 5.16 -22.19
C ASN A 155 -16.38 5.96 -21.40
N GLN A 156 -16.36 5.90 -20.07
CA GLN A 156 -17.25 6.64 -19.17
C GLN A 156 -16.63 7.93 -18.61
N THR A 157 -15.36 8.20 -18.92
CA THR A 157 -14.62 9.33 -18.37
C THR A 157 -14.07 10.23 -19.48
N TRP A 158 -13.43 11.33 -19.09
CA TRP A 158 -12.75 12.25 -20.01
C TRP A 158 -11.64 11.57 -20.83
N ALA A 159 -11.14 10.41 -20.39
CA ALA A 159 -10.12 9.63 -21.09
C ALA A 159 -10.60 9.13 -22.46
N LYS A 160 -11.92 8.98 -22.70
CA LYS A 160 -12.48 8.51 -23.98
C LYS A 160 -11.92 9.25 -25.20
N SER A 161 -11.71 10.56 -25.11
CA SER A 161 -11.23 11.37 -26.24
C SER A 161 -9.73 11.32 -26.47
N TYR A 162 -8.95 10.80 -25.51
CA TYR A 162 -7.49 10.80 -25.55
C TYR A 162 -6.90 9.39 -25.68
N CYS A 163 -7.70 8.36 -25.36
CA CYS A 163 -7.21 7.03 -25.09
C CYS A 163 -7.82 6.00 -26.04
N VAL A 164 -6.95 5.17 -26.59
CA VAL A 164 -7.32 4.04 -27.44
C VAL A 164 -7.83 2.86 -26.61
N ASP A 165 -8.59 1.95 -27.22
CA ASP A 165 -8.95 0.70 -26.55
C ASP A 165 -7.70 -0.16 -26.36
N LEU A 166 -7.56 -0.71 -25.16
CA LEU A 166 -6.51 -1.64 -24.81
C LEU A 166 -6.96 -3.07 -25.11
N ILE A 167 -6.00 -3.93 -25.45
CA ILE A 167 -6.14 -5.39 -25.47
C ILE A 167 -5.04 -6.01 -24.61
N VAL A 168 -5.21 -7.24 -24.15
CA VAL A 168 -4.10 -7.99 -23.53
C VAL A 168 -3.05 -8.27 -24.62
N TRP A 169 -1.78 -7.98 -24.32
CA TRP A 169 -0.69 -8.20 -25.27
C TRP A 169 -0.41 -9.70 -25.41
N LYS A 170 -0.70 -10.25 -26.59
CA LYS A 170 -0.62 -11.69 -26.90
C LYS A 170 0.77 -12.32 -26.71
N GLU A 171 1.84 -11.53 -26.75
CA GLU A 171 3.22 -12.01 -26.60
C GLU A 171 3.68 -12.06 -25.14
N PHE A 172 2.91 -11.47 -24.22
CA PHE A 172 3.15 -11.56 -22.78
C PHE A 172 2.18 -12.56 -22.18
N ILE A 173 2.70 -13.66 -21.61
CA ILE A 173 1.87 -14.68 -20.95
C ILE A 173 1.47 -14.15 -19.56
N PRO A 174 0.17 -13.90 -19.29
CA PRO A 174 -0.26 -13.46 -17.98
C PRO A 174 0.03 -14.53 -16.91
N TYR A 175 0.45 -14.09 -15.73
CA TYR A 175 0.62 -14.98 -14.59
C TYR A 175 -0.12 -14.44 -13.37
N VAL A 176 -0.41 -15.35 -12.43
CA VAL A 176 -1.33 -15.09 -11.33
C VAL A 176 -0.74 -15.55 -10.02
N GLU A 177 -0.86 -14.71 -9.01
CA GLU A 177 -0.55 -15.01 -7.62
C GLU A 177 -1.88 -15.14 -6.84
N GLU A 178 -2.14 -16.32 -6.26
CA GLU A 178 -3.33 -16.58 -5.43
C GLU A 178 -3.00 -16.35 -3.96
N TYR A 179 -3.75 -15.46 -3.31
CA TYR A 179 -3.69 -15.18 -1.89
C TYR A 179 -4.96 -15.65 -1.19
N ARG A 180 -4.79 -16.33 -0.05
CA ARG A 180 -5.89 -16.75 0.85
C ARG A 180 -5.74 -16.10 2.22
N PRO A 181 -5.94 -14.77 2.31
CA PRO A 181 -5.90 -14.11 3.60
C PRO A 181 -6.98 -14.70 4.51
N GLN A 182 -6.62 -15.01 5.76
CA GLN A 182 -7.50 -15.66 6.75
C GLN A 182 -8.83 -14.92 7.00
N PHE A 183 -8.89 -13.64 6.61
CA PHE A 183 -10.03 -12.76 6.84
C PHE A 183 -10.99 -12.65 5.66
N TYR A 184 -10.67 -13.21 4.50
CA TYR A 184 -11.54 -13.18 3.32
C TYR A 184 -12.07 -14.57 3.01
N GLN A 185 -13.35 -14.64 2.63
CA GLN A 185 -14.00 -15.90 2.26
C GLN A 185 -13.49 -16.40 0.91
N ASP A 186 -13.36 -15.47 -0.04
CA ASP A 186 -12.87 -15.76 -1.39
C ASP A 186 -11.37 -15.49 -1.53
N PRO A 187 -10.65 -16.31 -2.33
CA PRO A 187 -9.27 -16.03 -2.68
C PRO A 187 -9.16 -14.69 -3.42
N ILE A 188 -8.06 -13.98 -3.16
CA ILE A 188 -7.67 -12.77 -3.89
C ILE A 188 -6.58 -13.17 -4.88
N TYR A 189 -6.76 -12.83 -6.14
CA TYR A 189 -5.82 -13.06 -7.22
C TYR A 189 -5.16 -11.75 -7.62
N GLN A 190 -3.84 -11.69 -7.61
CA GLN A 190 -3.10 -10.66 -8.35
C GLN A 190 -2.76 -11.21 -9.72
N VAL A 191 -3.24 -10.57 -10.79
CA VAL A 191 -2.89 -10.95 -12.16
C VAL A 191 -1.88 -9.95 -12.70
N THR A 192 -0.77 -10.44 -13.25
CA THR A 192 0.22 -9.60 -13.92
C THR A 192 0.11 -9.81 -15.43
N PHE A 193 -0.07 -8.73 -16.20
CA PHE A 193 -0.19 -8.78 -17.65
C PHE A 193 0.25 -7.48 -18.32
N LYS A 194 0.55 -7.54 -19.62
CA LYS A 194 0.79 -6.36 -20.44
C LYS A 194 -0.38 -6.03 -21.36
N THR A 195 -0.54 -4.76 -21.71
CA THR A 195 -1.52 -4.32 -22.69
C THR A 195 -0.87 -3.87 -24.00
N TYR A 196 -1.68 -3.88 -25.06
CA TYR A 196 -1.38 -3.26 -26.34
C TYR A 196 -2.53 -2.33 -26.74
N PRO A 197 -2.27 -1.17 -27.37
CA PRO A 197 -0.94 -0.60 -27.64
C PRO A 197 -0.27 0.01 -26.39
N GLY A 198 1.02 0.30 -26.50
CA GLY A 198 1.81 1.01 -25.49
C GLY A 198 2.57 0.14 -24.50
N GLY A 199 2.25 -1.16 -24.38
CA GLY A 199 3.10 -2.12 -23.67
C GLY A 199 3.09 -1.98 -22.15
N GLY A 200 2.10 -1.30 -21.58
CA GLY A 200 1.99 -1.05 -20.14
C GLY A 200 1.80 -2.35 -19.38
N LEU A 201 2.50 -2.50 -18.26
CA LEU A 201 2.44 -3.68 -17.38
C LEU A 201 1.59 -3.35 -16.14
N TYR A 202 0.58 -4.18 -15.90
CA TYR A 202 -0.46 -3.98 -14.89
C TYR A 202 -0.53 -5.18 -13.94
N MET A 203 -0.87 -4.89 -12.67
CA MET A 203 -0.94 -5.90 -11.60
C MET A 203 -2.19 -5.77 -10.70
N PRO A 204 -3.43 -5.77 -11.23
CA PRO A 204 -4.63 -5.58 -10.41
C PRO A 204 -4.93 -6.77 -9.51
N PHE A 205 -5.67 -6.50 -8.43
CA PHE A 205 -6.24 -7.50 -7.54
C PHE A 205 -7.72 -7.78 -7.89
N LEU A 206 -8.07 -9.06 -8.04
CA LEU A 206 -9.41 -9.53 -8.34
C LEU A 206 -9.81 -10.65 -7.38
N GLN A 207 -11.10 -10.88 -7.22
CA GLN A 207 -11.68 -12.02 -6.53
C GLN A 207 -12.48 -12.84 -7.53
N VAL A 208 -12.39 -14.16 -7.42
CA VAL A 208 -13.27 -15.07 -8.16
C VAL A 208 -14.15 -15.75 -7.12
N ASP A 209 -15.45 -15.50 -7.20
CA ASP A 209 -16.39 -16.09 -6.26
C ASP A 209 -16.69 -17.56 -6.58
N VAL A 210 -17.43 -18.24 -5.70
CA VAL A 210 -17.80 -19.65 -5.84
C VAL A 210 -18.65 -19.97 -7.07
N THR A 211 -19.25 -18.95 -7.70
CA THR A 211 -20.03 -19.06 -8.94
C THR A 211 -19.23 -18.71 -10.18
N ASP A 212 -17.90 -18.54 -10.04
CA ASP A 212 -16.99 -18.18 -11.11
C ASP A 212 -17.20 -16.75 -11.67
N ASN A 213 -17.81 -15.85 -10.90
CA ASN A 213 -17.85 -14.43 -11.26
C ASN A 213 -16.59 -13.71 -10.80
N ILE A 214 -16.12 -12.79 -11.64
CA ILE A 214 -14.95 -11.96 -11.36
C ILE A 214 -15.42 -10.65 -10.72
N ASN A 215 -14.95 -10.41 -9.51
CA ASN A 215 -15.17 -9.18 -8.77
C ASN A 215 -13.85 -8.43 -8.63
N PHE A 216 -13.84 -7.12 -8.84
CA PHE A 216 -12.64 -6.31 -8.62
C PHE A 216 -12.48 -5.99 -7.14
N TYR A 217 -11.29 -6.21 -6.59
CA TYR A 217 -11.01 -5.93 -5.19
C TYR A 217 -10.96 -4.41 -4.98
N ARG A 218 -12.02 -3.82 -4.39
CA ARG A 218 -12.21 -2.36 -4.23
C ARG A 218 -12.05 -1.56 -5.54
N LYS A 219 -12.10 -0.22 -5.47
CA LYS A 219 -11.97 0.68 -6.62
C LYS A 219 -10.73 0.29 -7.42
N PHE A 220 -10.96 -0.16 -8.64
CA PHE A 220 -9.95 -0.58 -9.61
C PHE A 220 -8.75 0.39 -9.60
N ARG A 221 -7.65 -0.01 -8.94
CA ARG A 221 -6.38 0.70 -8.99
C ARG A 221 -5.52 0.09 -10.08
N LEU A 222 -5.14 0.93 -11.03
CA LEU A 222 -4.20 0.58 -12.08
C LEU A 222 -2.80 0.93 -11.59
N GLY A 223 -2.05 -0.07 -11.13
CA GLY A 223 -0.60 0.05 -11.07
C GLY A 223 -0.08 0.05 -12.50
N VAL A 224 0.50 1.16 -12.95
CA VAL A 224 1.22 1.23 -14.23
C VAL A 224 2.71 1.20 -13.89
N SER A 225 3.37 0.12 -14.27
CA SER A 225 4.83 0.05 -14.24
C SER A 225 5.40 0.63 -15.53
N LYS A 226 6.47 1.44 -15.43
CA LYS A 226 7.08 2.08 -16.60
C LYS A 226 7.72 1.02 -17.50
N PRO A 227 7.43 0.98 -18.82
CA PRO A 227 8.17 0.12 -19.72
C PRO A 227 9.61 0.62 -19.92
N ASN A 228 10.55 -0.30 -20.12
CA ASN A 228 11.94 0.01 -20.46
C ASN A 228 12.05 1.03 -21.61
N ASN A 229 12.98 1.99 -21.44
CA ASN A 229 13.24 3.26 -22.15
C ASN A 229 13.31 3.32 -23.69
N ASN A 230 12.74 2.38 -24.45
CA ASN A 230 12.93 2.32 -25.90
C ASN A 230 11.85 3.00 -26.76
N SER A 231 10.91 3.76 -26.19
CA SER A 231 9.93 4.54 -26.98
C SER A 231 9.32 5.73 -26.21
N PRO A 232 9.97 6.92 -26.23
CA PRO A 232 9.55 8.07 -25.43
C PRO A 232 8.21 8.71 -25.86
N ILE A 233 7.68 8.38 -27.04
CA ILE A 233 6.46 9.00 -27.59
C ILE A 233 5.18 8.37 -27.00
N TYR A 234 5.20 7.12 -26.53
CA TYR A 234 4.01 6.42 -26.03
C TYR A 234 3.83 6.48 -24.50
N MET A 235 4.87 6.87 -23.75
CA MET A 235 4.83 6.89 -22.28
C MET A 235 3.99 8.06 -21.71
N ALA A 236 4.06 9.23 -22.35
CA ALA A 236 3.39 10.44 -21.85
C ALA A 236 1.86 10.42 -21.96
N ASP A 237 1.30 9.49 -22.75
CA ASP A 237 -0.15 9.38 -22.97
C ASP A 237 -0.80 8.28 -22.13
N GLN A 238 -0.06 7.25 -21.68
CA GLN A 238 -0.62 6.23 -20.79
C GLN A 238 -0.92 6.75 -19.37
N GLU A 239 -0.05 7.60 -18.81
CA GLU A 239 -0.30 8.25 -17.51
C GLU A 239 -1.50 9.22 -17.56
N LYS A 240 -1.80 9.81 -18.72
CA LYS A 240 -3.04 10.61 -18.92
C LYS A 240 -4.28 9.72 -18.98
N CYS A 241 -4.16 8.55 -19.61
CA CYS A 241 -5.28 7.63 -19.76
C CYS A 241 -5.67 6.94 -18.45
N PHE A 242 -4.67 6.59 -17.66
CA PHE A 242 -4.82 5.82 -16.43
C PHE A 242 -3.74 6.27 -15.43
N PRO A 243 -3.90 7.43 -14.78
CA PRO A 243 -2.91 7.92 -13.82
C PRO A 243 -2.72 6.90 -12.69
N SER A 244 -1.47 6.54 -12.43
CA SER A 244 -1.05 5.59 -11.37
C SER A 244 -1.40 6.08 -9.96
N THR A 245 -1.86 7.32 -9.81
CA THR A 245 -2.13 7.96 -8.53
C THR A 245 -3.50 8.62 -8.54
N ASN A 246 -4.55 7.81 -8.45
CA ASN A 246 -5.75 8.08 -7.64
C ASN A 246 -6.73 6.94 -7.87
N SER A 247 -7.27 6.40 -6.79
CA SER A 247 -8.44 5.51 -6.84
C SER A 247 -9.51 6.18 -7.73
N MET A 248 -9.75 5.62 -8.92
CA MET A 248 -10.87 6.06 -9.73
C MET A 248 -12.14 5.69 -8.97
N SER A 249 -12.73 6.71 -8.35
CA SER A 249 -14.03 6.64 -7.72
C SER A 249 -15.07 6.74 -8.81
N VAL A 250 -15.71 5.63 -9.12
CA VAL A 250 -17.10 5.68 -9.57
C VAL A 250 -17.96 5.55 -8.33
#